data_AF-A0A367EG95-F1
#
_entry.id   AF-A0A367EG95-F1
#
_cell.length_a   1.000
_cell.length_b   1.000
_cell.length_c   1.000
_cell.angle_alpha   90.00
_cell.angle_beta   90.00
_cell.angle_gamma   90.00
#
_symmetry.space_group_name_H-M   'P 1'
#
loop_
_entity.id
_entity.type
_entity.pdbx_description
1 polymer ?
#
loop_
_entity_poly.entity_id
_entity_poly.type
_entity_poly.pdbx_seq_one_letter_code
_entity_poly.pdbx_strand_id
1 'polypeptide(L)'
;MTTRRTRRSARSATLLAVAAAAAFSVTACQSGDNDASGPHKASTSTSTSTQSQAQNDSASLTSKNASAARTQTLVDGSKAKISKLDGQHYRAEIVSDGAVVATLDADGRDAGMDGNGMFVTLTPGGQISSWMDAGQQGPGTFNLEGGWKAKITKQDEDHYRAQIIGQDGVMGTIDANGHDAGLDANGVSIVLTTGGLISSHK
;
A
#
# COMPACT_ATOMS: atom_id res chain seq x y z
N MET A 1 -14.25 30.09 -61.80
CA MET A 1 -15.15 31.10 -61.19
C MET A 1 -14.75 31.22 -59.73
N THR A 2 -14.18 32.37 -59.38
CA THR A 2 -13.56 32.75 -58.10
C THR A 2 -14.62 33.13 -57.06
N THR A 3 -14.34 32.97 -55.75
CA THR A 3 -14.59 33.91 -54.60
C THR A 3 -14.34 33.15 -53.27
N ARG A 4 -13.18 33.28 -52.61
CA ARG A 4 -12.74 34.28 -51.58
C ARG A 4 -13.37 34.10 -50.17
N ARG A 5 -12.51 33.80 -49.16
CA ARG A 5 -12.12 34.66 -47.99
C ARG A 5 -12.94 34.36 -46.69
N THR A 6 -12.50 34.48 -45.41
CA THR A 6 -11.25 34.87 -44.70
C THR A 6 -11.53 35.05 -43.16
N ARG A 7 -10.51 34.87 -42.28
CA ARG A 7 -10.28 35.44 -40.90
C ARG A 7 -11.12 34.88 -39.72
N ARG A 8 -10.71 34.87 -38.43
CA ARG A 8 -9.51 35.30 -37.66
C ARG A 8 -9.56 34.71 -36.23
N SER A 9 -8.36 34.55 -35.66
CA SER A 9 -7.92 34.49 -34.24
C SER A 9 -8.72 35.24 -33.17
N ALA A 10 -8.73 34.70 -31.93
CA ALA A 10 -8.56 35.46 -30.69
C ALA A 10 -7.94 34.59 -29.56
N ARG A 11 -7.00 35.20 -28.83
CA ARG A 11 -6.29 34.72 -27.63
C ARG A 11 -7.11 35.06 -26.38
N SER A 12 -7.02 34.26 -25.31
CA SER A 12 -7.13 34.76 -23.93
C SER A 12 -6.37 33.86 -22.96
N ALA A 13 -5.42 34.45 -22.25
CA ALA A 13 -4.68 33.90 -21.14
C ALA A 13 -5.40 34.24 -19.82
N THR A 14 -5.32 33.36 -18.82
CA THR A 14 -5.52 33.78 -17.43
C THR A 14 -4.65 32.93 -16.51
N LEU A 15 -3.62 33.59 -15.97
CA LEU A 15 -2.85 33.16 -14.80
C LEU A 15 -3.70 33.39 -13.54
N LEU A 16 -3.71 32.42 -12.62
CA LEU A 16 -3.92 32.67 -11.19
C LEU A 16 -2.96 31.77 -10.41
N ALA A 17 -2.05 32.41 -9.69
CA ALA A 17 -1.21 31.82 -8.65
C ALA A 17 -1.57 32.52 -7.34
N VAL A 18 -1.94 31.75 -6.31
CA VAL A 18 -1.92 32.20 -4.91
C VAL A 18 -1.47 31.03 -4.04
N ALA A 19 -0.35 31.26 -3.35
CA ALA A 19 0.20 30.40 -2.31
C ALA A 19 -0.40 30.76 -0.94
N ALA A 20 -0.49 29.79 -0.02
CA ALA A 20 -0.60 30.08 1.40
C ALA A 20 -0.07 28.92 2.28
N ALA A 21 1.08 29.21 2.88
CA ALA A 21 1.74 28.72 4.08
C ALA A 21 1.20 27.48 4.85
N ALA A 22 2.11 26.52 5.06
CA ALA A 22 2.04 25.53 6.12
C ALA A 22 2.51 26.14 7.46
N ALA A 23 1.77 25.89 8.54
CA ALA A 23 2.20 26.16 9.91
C ALA A 23 2.49 24.82 10.61
N PHE A 24 3.77 24.57 10.90
CA PHE A 24 4.22 23.50 11.79
C PHE A 24 4.13 23.99 13.24
N SER A 25 3.39 23.27 14.08
CA SER A 25 3.42 23.44 15.54
C SER A 25 4.21 22.29 16.15
N VAL A 26 5.41 22.60 16.64
CA VAL A 26 6.25 21.68 17.41
C VAL A 26 6.09 22.05 18.88
N THR A 27 5.40 21.21 19.65
CA THR A 27 5.35 21.31 21.11
C THR A 27 6.47 20.46 21.68
N ALA A 28 7.52 21.12 22.18
CA ALA A 28 8.56 20.50 23.00
C ALA A 28 8.12 20.52 24.47
N CYS A 29 7.94 19.35 25.08
CA CYS A 29 7.73 19.23 26.52
C CYS A 29 9.07 19.00 27.23
N GLN A 30 9.47 20.05 27.96
CA GLN A 30 10.16 20.08 29.26
C GLN A 30 10.71 18.75 29.79
N SER A 31 12.02 18.71 30.00
CA SER A 31 12.67 17.85 30.99
C SER A 31 13.39 18.78 31.97
N GLY A 32 12.97 18.72 33.23
CA GLY A 32 13.47 19.57 34.30
C GLY A 32 14.80 19.07 34.88
N ASP A 33 15.66 20.02 35.20
CA ASP A 33 16.87 19.86 35.99
C ASP A 33 16.54 19.58 37.46
N ASN A 34 17.30 18.68 38.10
CA ASN A 34 17.55 18.74 39.53
C ASN A 34 19.03 18.39 39.78
N ASP A 35 19.77 19.40 40.20
CA ASP A 35 21.12 19.34 40.73
C ASP A 35 21.18 18.58 42.07
N ALA A 36 22.31 17.90 42.31
CA ALA A 36 23.27 18.23 43.39
C ALA A 36 23.99 16.99 43.98
N SER A 37 25.30 16.93 43.68
CA SER A 37 26.44 16.87 44.60
C SER A 37 26.61 15.73 45.63
N GLY A 38 27.76 15.03 45.55
CA GLY A 38 28.42 14.40 46.70
C GLY A 38 29.44 13.29 46.37
N PRO A 39 30.77 13.48 46.56
CA PRO A 39 31.81 12.56 46.11
C PRO A 39 32.45 11.74 47.25
N HIS A 40 32.83 10.46 47.07
CA HIS A 40 33.85 9.81 47.91
C HIS A 40 34.56 8.60 47.25
N LYS A 41 35.89 8.78 47.11
CA LYS A 41 37.02 7.87 47.35
C LYS A 41 37.19 6.50 46.65
N ALA A 42 38.43 6.35 46.18
CA ALA A 42 39.10 5.21 45.58
C ALA A 42 39.33 3.99 46.50
N SER A 43 39.53 2.81 45.89
CA SER A 43 40.55 1.82 46.24
C SER A 43 40.75 0.77 45.12
N THR A 44 41.87 0.89 44.40
CA THR A 44 42.96 -0.09 44.26
C THR A 44 42.67 -1.61 44.22
N SER A 45 43.03 -2.21 43.08
CA SER A 45 43.84 -3.45 42.88
C SER A 45 43.22 -4.83 42.54
N THR A 46 43.65 -5.30 41.35
CA THR A 46 44.22 -6.65 41.05
C THR A 46 43.33 -7.71 40.36
N SER A 47 43.57 -7.80 39.04
CA SER A 47 43.88 -8.99 38.21
C SER A 47 42.93 -10.19 38.13
N THR A 48 42.45 -10.52 36.93
CA THR A 48 43.05 -11.49 35.96
C THR A 48 41.96 -12.07 35.03
N SER A 49 42.23 -12.07 33.70
CA SER A 49 41.69 -12.94 32.62
C SER A 49 40.16 -13.18 32.54
N THR A 50 39.46 -13.03 31.41
CA THR A 50 39.77 -13.59 30.10
C THR A 50 38.80 -12.98 29.06
N GLN A 51 39.28 -12.94 27.82
CA GLN A 51 38.61 -12.53 26.58
C GLN A 51 37.12 -12.87 26.48
N SER A 52 36.32 -11.91 25.99
CA SER A 52 35.56 -12.04 24.73
C SER A 52 34.94 -10.72 24.33
N GLN A 53 34.90 -10.53 23.02
CA GLN A 53 34.74 -9.27 22.30
C GLN A 53 33.40 -8.57 22.54
N ALA A 54 33.52 -7.25 22.50
CA ALA A 54 32.44 -6.31 22.37
C ALA A 54 31.73 -6.45 21.00
N GLN A 55 30.45 -6.04 21.03
CA GLN A 55 29.75 -5.30 19.96
C GLN A 55 29.26 -6.09 18.75
N ASN A 56 27.97 -6.46 18.76
CA ASN A 56 26.94 -5.48 18.43
C ASN A 56 25.54 -6.01 18.77
N ASP A 57 24.94 -5.36 19.76
CA ASP A 57 23.51 -5.25 19.88
C ASP A 57 22.91 -4.68 18.59
N SER A 58 21.88 -5.34 18.09
CA SER A 58 20.64 -4.63 17.82
C SER A 58 19.49 -5.59 18.06
N ALA A 59 19.12 -5.61 19.34
CA ALA A 59 17.74 -5.55 19.80
C ALA A 59 16.73 -6.23 18.86
N SER A 60 16.46 -7.48 19.20
CA SER A 60 15.09 -8.00 19.20
C SER A 60 14.19 -6.98 19.90
N LEU A 61 13.69 -6.01 19.13
CA LEU A 61 12.49 -5.28 19.47
C LEU A 61 11.38 -6.31 19.45
N THR A 62 11.08 -6.82 20.63
CA THR A 62 9.83 -7.53 20.91
C THR A 62 8.70 -6.57 20.54
N SER A 63 8.25 -6.63 19.28
CA SER A 63 6.97 -6.10 18.85
C SER A 63 5.90 -6.89 19.57
N LYS A 64 5.57 -6.37 20.74
CA LYS A 64 4.49 -6.82 21.60
C LYS A 64 3.23 -6.81 20.75
N ASN A 65 2.75 -8.01 20.43
CA ASN A 65 1.47 -8.33 19.79
C ASN A 65 1.43 -8.51 18.26
N ALA A 66 2.50 -9.02 17.63
CA ALA A 66 2.32 -9.71 16.34
C ALA A 66 1.39 -10.92 16.58
N SER A 67 0.13 -10.82 16.15
CA SER A 67 -0.80 -11.95 16.23
C SER A 67 -0.21 -13.11 15.42
N ALA A 68 -0.41 -14.35 15.89
CA ALA A 68 0.13 -15.54 15.26
C ALA A 68 -0.13 -15.51 13.74
N ALA A 69 0.94 -15.68 12.95
CA ALA A 69 0.83 -15.71 11.51
C ALA A 69 -0.12 -16.84 11.08
N ARG A 70 -1.16 -16.51 10.32
CA ARG A 70 -2.06 -17.51 9.73
C ARG A 70 -1.56 -17.86 8.34
N THR A 71 -1.75 -19.10 7.91
CA THR A 71 -1.41 -19.53 6.55
C THR A 71 -2.68 -19.91 5.80
N GLN A 72 -2.82 -19.44 4.55
CA GLN A 72 -3.93 -19.79 3.66
C GLN A 72 -3.37 -20.32 2.34
N THR A 73 -4.02 -21.33 1.77
CA THR A 73 -3.68 -21.83 0.42
C THR A 73 -4.37 -20.95 -0.61
N LEU A 74 -3.62 -20.48 -1.61
CA LEU A 74 -4.16 -19.71 -2.73
C LEU A 74 -4.64 -20.65 -3.85
N VAL A 75 -5.34 -20.08 -4.83
CA VAL A 75 -5.95 -20.83 -5.94
C VAL A 75 -4.94 -21.62 -6.79
N ASP A 76 -3.70 -21.13 -6.88
CA ASP A 76 -2.60 -21.78 -7.59
C ASP A 76 -1.87 -22.87 -6.76
N GLY A 77 -2.30 -23.08 -5.51
CA GLY A 77 -1.69 -24.03 -4.56
C GLY A 77 -0.59 -23.45 -3.67
N SER A 78 -0.09 -22.25 -3.98
CA SER A 78 0.88 -21.51 -3.16
C SER A 78 0.30 -21.16 -1.78
N LYS A 79 1.17 -20.69 -0.87
CA LYS A 79 0.77 -20.36 0.51
C LYS A 79 0.93 -18.87 0.78
N ALA A 80 -0.13 -18.20 1.19
CA ALA A 80 -0.04 -16.89 1.79
C ALA A 80 0.17 -17.00 3.30
N LYS A 81 1.30 -16.51 3.79
CA LYS A 81 1.57 -16.31 5.22
C LYS A 81 1.17 -14.89 5.60
N ILE A 82 0.16 -14.77 6.45
CA ILE A 82 -0.48 -13.50 6.78
C ILE A 82 -0.17 -13.15 8.22
N SER A 83 0.49 -12.02 8.41
CA SER A 83 0.94 -11.51 9.70
C SER A 83 0.25 -10.19 9.99
N LYS A 84 -0.25 -10.04 11.22
CA LYS A 84 -0.75 -8.76 11.72
C LYS A 84 0.44 -7.93 12.21
N LEU A 85 0.63 -6.74 11.64
CA LEU A 85 1.68 -5.81 12.01
C LEU A 85 1.17 -4.79 13.04
N ASP A 86 -0.05 -4.27 12.86
CA ASP A 86 -0.75 -3.43 13.84
C ASP A 86 -2.30 -3.58 13.74
N GLY A 87 -3.07 -2.61 14.24
CA GLY A 87 -4.54 -2.62 14.20
C GLY A 87 -5.15 -2.86 12.81
N GLN A 88 -4.72 -2.10 11.79
CA GLN A 88 -5.21 -2.14 10.41
C GLN A 88 -4.09 -2.39 9.38
N HIS A 89 -2.90 -2.77 9.86
CA HIS A 89 -1.75 -3.12 9.04
C HIS A 89 -1.54 -4.64 9.06
N TYR A 90 -1.73 -5.27 7.90
CA TYR A 90 -1.43 -6.68 7.67
C TYR A 90 -0.47 -6.82 6.50
N ARG A 91 0.37 -7.86 6.58
CA ARG A 91 1.25 -8.26 5.49
C ARG A 91 1.00 -9.71 5.12
N ALA A 92 0.90 -9.98 3.82
CA ALA A 92 0.85 -11.33 3.29
C ALA A 92 2.11 -11.60 2.45
N GLU A 93 2.88 -12.63 2.83
CA GLU A 93 3.96 -13.17 2.00
C GLU A 93 3.42 -14.38 1.24
N ILE A 94 3.46 -14.32 -0.09
CA ILE A 94 3.11 -15.44 -0.96
C ILE A 94 4.36 -16.31 -1.12
N VAL A 95 4.23 -17.58 -0.75
CA VAL A 95 5.30 -18.57 -0.76
C VAL A 95 4.98 -19.67 -1.77
N SER A 96 5.87 -19.84 -2.75
CA SER A 96 5.87 -20.98 -3.67
C SER A 96 7.20 -21.72 -3.56
N ASP A 97 7.16 -23.04 -3.53
CA ASP A 97 8.36 -23.89 -3.47
C ASP A 97 9.34 -23.51 -2.34
N GLY A 98 8.81 -23.02 -1.23
CA GLY A 98 9.57 -22.60 -0.05
C GLY A 98 10.17 -21.19 -0.12
N ALA A 99 10.05 -20.48 -1.24
CA ALA A 99 10.53 -19.10 -1.41
C ALA A 99 9.39 -18.08 -1.40
N VAL A 100 9.63 -16.90 -0.83
CA VAL A 100 8.70 -15.76 -0.94
C VAL A 100 8.82 -15.20 -2.35
N VAL A 101 7.71 -15.20 -3.08
CA VAL A 101 7.65 -14.74 -4.48
C VAL A 101 6.95 -13.38 -4.62
N ALA A 102 6.14 -13.00 -3.64
CA ALA A 102 5.46 -11.71 -3.60
C ALA A 102 5.07 -11.34 -2.17
N THR A 103 4.85 -10.03 -1.95
CA THR A 103 4.40 -9.49 -0.67
C THR A 103 3.29 -8.47 -0.92
N LEU A 104 2.14 -8.65 -0.27
CA LEU A 104 1.10 -7.63 -0.16
C LEU A 104 1.17 -6.97 1.21
N ASP A 105 1.03 -5.65 1.25
CA ASP A 105 1.07 -4.84 2.47
C ASP A 105 -0.19 -3.97 2.53
N ALA A 106 -1.15 -4.38 3.35
CA ALA A 106 -2.41 -3.67 3.56
C ALA A 106 -2.25 -2.78 4.79
N ASP A 107 -1.86 -1.52 4.59
CA ASP A 107 -1.66 -0.51 5.64
C ASP A 107 -2.78 0.53 5.60
N GLY A 108 -3.85 0.25 6.37
CA GLY A 108 -5.06 1.10 6.43
C GLY A 108 -5.90 1.11 5.14
N ARG A 109 -5.44 0.46 4.07
CA ARG A 109 -6.14 0.28 2.79
C ARG A 109 -5.93 -1.13 2.25
N ASP A 110 -6.85 -1.57 1.40
CA ASP A 110 -6.69 -2.83 0.68
C ASP A 110 -5.43 -2.81 -0.19
N ALA A 111 -4.79 -3.95 -0.32
CA ALA A 111 -3.71 -4.20 -1.27
C ALA A 111 -4.19 -5.22 -2.31
N GLY A 112 -3.62 -5.17 -3.51
CA GLY A 112 -3.89 -6.15 -4.54
C GLY A 112 -2.76 -6.29 -5.53
N MET A 113 -2.71 -7.43 -6.21
CA MET A 113 -1.72 -7.70 -7.25
C MET A 113 -2.23 -8.71 -8.27
N ASP A 114 -1.68 -8.64 -9.48
CA ASP A 114 -1.64 -9.75 -10.43
C ASP A 114 -0.23 -10.36 -10.42
N GLY A 115 -0.14 -11.66 -10.11
CA GLY A 115 1.09 -12.44 -10.20
C GLY A 115 0.88 -13.65 -11.11
N ASN A 116 1.43 -13.60 -12.32
CA ASN A 116 1.33 -14.68 -13.31
C ASN A 116 -0.13 -15.06 -13.68
N GLY A 117 -1.04 -14.07 -13.75
CA GLY A 117 -2.45 -14.29 -14.06
C GLY A 117 -3.30 -14.74 -12.86
N MET A 118 -2.70 -14.82 -11.67
CA MET A 118 -3.41 -14.96 -10.40
C MET A 118 -3.59 -13.58 -9.77
N PHE A 119 -4.83 -13.22 -9.51
CA PHE A 119 -5.15 -12.01 -8.76
C PHE A 119 -5.26 -12.31 -7.28
N VAL A 120 -4.75 -11.41 -6.46
CA VAL A 120 -4.82 -11.51 -5.00
C VAL A 120 -5.20 -10.17 -4.40
N THR A 121 -6.05 -10.17 -3.39
CA THR A 121 -6.33 -9.00 -2.53
C THR A 121 -6.03 -9.32 -1.08
N LEU A 122 -5.55 -8.33 -0.33
CA LEU A 122 -5.39 -8.38 1.12
C LEU A 122 -6.08 -7.16 1.72
N THR A 123 -7.00 -7.38 2.65
CA THR A 123 -7.71 -6.29 3.33
C THR A 123 -6.96 -5.82 4.59
N PRO A 124 -7.25 -4.60 5.10
CA PRO A 124 -6.79 -4.13 6.42
C PRO A 124 -7.27 -5.00 7.60
N GLY A 125 -8.23 -5.90 7.38
CA GLY A 125 -8.69 -6.89 8.36
C GLY A 125 -7.93 -8.22 8.29
N GLY A 126 -6.98 -8.37 7.35
CA GLY A 126 -6.20 -9.59 7.14
C GLY A 126 -6.92 -10.69 6.36
N GLN A 127 -8.05 -10.38 5.72
CA GLN A 127 -8.71 -11.28 4.78
C GLN A 127 -7.92 -11.30 3.47
N ILE A 128 -7.71 -12.49 2.92
CA ILE A 128 -7.04 -12.67 1.62
C ILE A 128 -7.98 -13.43 0.69
N SER A 129 -8.07 -12.96 -0.55
CA SER A 129 -8.81 -13.61 -1.64
C SER A 129 -7.87 -13.83 -2.81
N SER A 130 -8.01 -14.94 -3.53
CA SER A 130 -7.22 -15.22 -4.73
C SER A 130 -8.05 -15.94 -5.78
N TRP A 131 -7.87 -15.58 -7.05
CA TRP A 131 -8.60 -16.19 -8.15
C TRP A 131 -7.77 -16.17 -9.44
N MET A 132 -8.17 -17.03 -10.39
CA MET A 132 -7.65 -17.06 -11.75
C MET A 132 -8.76 -16.57 -12.67
N ASP A 133 -8.52 -15.51 -13.42
CA ASP A 133 -9.46 -15.04 -14.44
C ASP A 133 -8.73 -14.25 -15.53
N ALA A 134 -9.37 -14.07 -16.68
CA ALA A 134 -8.94 -13.08 -17.66
C ALA A 134 -9.62 -11.75 -17.34
N GLY A 135 -8.84 -10.78 -16.87
CA GLY A 135 -9.37 -9.42 -16.64
C GLY A 135 -9.82 -8.71 -17.92
N GLN A 136 -10.41 -7.53 -17.75
CA GLN A 136 -10.78 -6.62 -18.83
C GLN A 136 -9.71 -5.54 -18.97
N GLN A 137 -9.23 -5.29 -20.19
CA GLN A 137 -8.00 -4.53 -20.42
C GLN A 137 -8.27 -3.12 -20.98
N GLY A 138 -7.57 -2.13 -20.41
CA GLY A 138 -7.47 -0.77 -20.93
C GLY A 138 -8.52 0.21 -20.39
N PRO A 139 -8.55 1.46 -20.89
CA PRO A 139 -9.56 2.44 -20.49
C PRO A 139 -10.95 2.07 -20.97
N GLY A 140 -11.97 2.37 -20.17
CA GLY A 140 -13.34 2.03 -20.52
C GLY A 140 -14.27 1.98 -19.31
N THR A 141 -15.48 1.46 -19.52
CA THR A 141 -16.38 1.11 -18.43
C THR A 141 -16.74 -0.35 -18.55
N PHE A 142 -16.55 -1.07 -17.45
CA PHE A 142 -16.52 -2.52 -17.40
C PHE A 142 -17.50 -3.00 -16.34
N ASN A 143 -18.21 -4.09 -16.63
CA ASN A 143 -19.01 -4.77 -15.61
C ASN A 143 -18.07 -5.67 -14.80
N LEU A 144 -18.21 -5.60 -13.49
CA LEU A 144 -17.52 -6.42 -12.53
C LEU A 144 -18.52 -7.39 -11.88
N GLU A 145 -18.00 -8.39 -11.18
CA GLU A 145 -18.80 -9.32 -10.40
C GLU A 145 -19.63 -8.59 -9.33
N GLY A 146 -20.69 -9.25 -8.84
CA GLY A 146 -21.59 -8.67 -7.84
C GLY A 146 -22.43 -7.47 -8.32
N GLY A 147 -22.45 -7.19 -9.62
CA GLY A 147 -23.23 -6.09 -10.19
C GLY A 147 -22.53 -4.73 -10.12
N TRP A 148 -21.25 -4.71 -9.75
CA TRP A 148 -20.42 -3.51 -9.76
C TRP A 148 -20.02 -3.10 -11.18
N LYS A 149 -19.62 -1.84 -11.34
CA LYS A 149 -18.93 -1.36 -12.53
C LYS A 149 -17.62 -0.70 -12.17
N ALA A 150 -16.67 -0.72 -13.10
CA ALA A 150 -15.47 0.09 -13.00
C ALA A 150 -15.34 1.00 -14.22
N LYS A 151 -15.11 2.29 -13.99
CA LYS A 151 -14.69 3.22 -15.04
C LYS A 151 -13.19 3.43 -14.94
N ILE A 152 -12.45 2.90 -15.91
CA ILE A 152 -10.99 2.97 -15.98
C ILE A 152 -10.55 4.13 -16.86
N THR A 153 -9.60 4.89 -16.36
CA THR A 153 -8.92 5.96 -17.07
C THR A 153 -7.42 5.76 -16.98
N LYS A 154 -6.73 5.76 -18.13
CA LYS A 154 -5.28 5.82 -18.21
C LYS A 154 -4.81 7.23 -17.85
N GLN A 155 -3.90 7.35 -16.88
CA GLN A 155 -3.32 8.63 -16.48
C GLN A 155 -2.01 8.88 -17.25
N ASP A 156 -1.15 7.87 -17.32
CA ASP A 156 0.10 7.85 -18.11
C ASP A 156 0.41 6.40 -18.55
N GLU A 157 1.66 6.06 -18.89
CA GLU A 157 2.01 4.76 -19.49
C GLU A 157 1.73 3.56 -18.58
N ASP A 158 2.06 3.66 -17.30
CA ASP A 158 1.98 2.63 -16.25
C ASP A 158 1.07 3.02 -15.06
N HIS A 159 0.32 4.13 -15.19
CA HIS A 159 -0.66 4.57 -14.21
C HIS A 159 -2.09 4.49 -14.74
N TYR A 160 -2.90 3.66 -14.09
CA TYR A 160 -4.33 3.56 -14.32
C TYR A 160 -5.12 3.86 -13.05
N ARG A 161 -6.28 4.50 -13.23
CA ARG A 161 -7.23 4.77 -12.16
C ARG A 161 -8.59 4.20 -12.52
N ALA A 162 -9.22 3.49 -11.59
CA ALA A 162 -10.58 2.99 -11.72
C ALA A 162 -11.50 3.63 -10.68
N GLN A 163 -12.64 4.16 -11.11
CA GLN A 163 -13.75 4.48 -10.22
C GLN A 163 -14.64 3.25 -10.09
N ILE A 164 -14.86 2.77 -8.87
CA ILE A 164 -15.73 1.62 -8.58
C ILE A 164 -17.12 2.14 -8.28
N ILE A 165 -18.10 1.69 -9.07
CA ILE A 165 -19.45 2.25 -9.15
C ILE A 165 -20.45 1.18 -8.72
N GLY A 166 -21.18 1.46 -7.65
CA GLY A 166 -22.29 0.66 -7.14
C GLY A 166 -23.65 1.23 -7.56
N GLN A 167 -24.71 0.83 -6.86
CA GLN A 167 -26.07 1.32 -7.13
C GLN A 167 -26.21 2.83 -6.88
N ASP A 168 -25.57 3.34 -5.83
CA ASP A 168 -25.70 4.74 -5.38
C ASP A 168 -24.62 5.68 -5.95
N GLY A 169 -23.82 5.22 -6.91
CA GLY A 169 -22.76 6.00 -7.56
C GLY A 169 -21.35 5.48 -7.28
N VAL A 170 -20.36 6.37 -7.28
CA VAL A 170 -18.95 6.01 -7.05
C VAL A 170 -18.72 5.72 -5.57
N MET A 171 -18.31 4.50 -5.26
CA MET A 171 -18.10 4.02 -3.88
C MET A 171 -16.62 3.98 -3.50
N GLY A 172 -15.73 3.90 -4.48
CA GLY A 172 -14.29 3.81 -4.25
C GLY A 172 -13.48 4.17 -5.49
N THR A 173 -12.18 4.34 -5.30
CA THR A 173 -11.21 4.53 -6.38
C THR A 173 -10.03 3.61 -6.16
N ILE A 174 -9.63 2.89 -7.20
CA ILE A 174 -8.40 2.10 -7.23
C ILE A 174 -7.40 2.88 -8.08
N ASP A 175 -6.18 3.06 -7.57
CA ASP A 175 -5.12 3.84 -8.22
C ASP A 175 -3.88 2.96 -8.36
N ALA A 176 -3.70 2.36 -9.53
CA ALA A 176 -2.56 1.51 -9.85
C ALA A 176 -1.45 2.39 -10.45
N ASN A 177 -0.53 2.86 -9.61
CA ASN A 177 0.52 3.81 -9.96
C ASN A 177 1.90 3.22 -9.60
N GLY A 178 2.59 2.66 -10.61
CA GLY A 178 3.87 1.96 -10.40
C GLY A 178 3.77 0.66 -9.60
N HIS A 179 2.57 0.32 -9.11
CA HIS A 179 2.22 -0.96 -8.50
C HIS A 179 0.74 -1.24 -8.73
N ASP A 180 0.39 -2.52 -8.77
CA ASP A 180 -0.99 -2.95 -8.81
C ASP A 180 -1.70 -2.56 -7.51
N ALA A 181 -3.02 -2.41 -7.60
CA ALA A 181 -3.84 -2.01 -6.47
C ALA A 181 -5.12 -2.83 -6.39
N GLY A 182 -5.59 -3.05 -5.17
CA GLY A 182 -6.79 -3.85 -4.89
C GLY A 182 -7.81 -3.08 -4.07
N LEU A 183 -9.03 -3.60 -4.06
CA LEU A 183 -10.13 -3.12 -3.22
C LEU A 183 -11.11 -4.27 -2.95
N ASP A 184 -11.64 -4.35 -1.74
CA ASP A 184 -12.84 -5.15 -1.45
C ASP A 184 -14.09 -4.26 -1.45
N ALA A 185 -15.00 -4.52 -2.38
CA ALA A 185 -16.26 -3.80 -2.54
C ALA A 185 -17.43 -4.66 -2.02
N ASN A 186 -17.63 -4.65 -0.70
CA ASN A 186 -18.69 -5.41 -0.02
C ASN A 186 -18.64 -6.91 -0.36
N GLY A 187 -17.46 -7.52 -0.22
CA GLY A 187 -17.23 -8.93 -0.53
C GLY A 187 -17.01 -9.23 -2.00
N VAL A 188 -16.71 -8.22 -2.82
CA VAL A 188 -16.18 -8.41 -4.18
C VAL A 188 -14.76 -7.87 -4.21
N SER A 189 -13.80 -8.78 -4.30
CA SER A 189 -12.38 -8.44 -4.46
C SER A 189 -12.13 -7.96 -5.87
N ILE A 190 -11.45 -6.83 -6.03
CA ILE A 190 -11.16 -6.20 -7.32
C ILE A 190 -9.67 -5.88 -7.34
N VAL A 191 -8.98 -6.17 -8.46
CA VAL A 191 -7.60 -5.76 -8.70
C VAL A 191 -7.52 -4.97 -9.99
N LEU A 192 -6.80 -3.84 -9.97
CA LEU A 192 -6.38 -3.07 -11.13
C LEU A 192 -4.86 -3.15 -11.24
N THR A 193 -4.35 -3.56 -12.39
CA THR A 193 -2.92 -3.61 -12.65
C THR A 193 -2.39 -2.30 -13.22
N THR A 194 -1.09 -2.08 -13.08
CA THR A 194 -0.35 -0.99 -13.77
C THR A 194 -0.44 -1.09 -15.29
N GLY A 195 -0.71 -2.28 -15.83
CA GLY A 195 -0.99 -2.48 -17.25
C GLY A 195 -2.39 -2.03 -17.67
N GLY A 196 -3.29 -1.73 -16.73
CA GLY A 196 -4.69 -1.37 -16.99
C GLY A 196 -5.62 -2.57 -17.13
N LEU A 197 -5.21 -3.76 -16.66
CA LEU A 197 -6.07 -4.93 -16.56
C LEU A 197 -6.89 -4.83 -15.27
N ILE A 198 -8.21 -5.02 -15.35
CA ILE A 198 -9.08 -5.11 -14.16
C ILE A 198 -9.70 -6.50 -14.06
N SER A 199 -9.69 -7.08 -12.87
CA SER A 199 -10.41 -8.33 -12.60
C SER A 199 -11.15 -8.22 -11.27
N SER A 200 -12.21 -9.02 -11.10
CA SER A 200 -13.02 -9.03 -9.89
C SER A 200 -13.52 -10.43 -9.58
N HIS A 201 -13.64 -10.76 -8.29
CA HIS A 201 -14.15 -12.04 -7.83
C HIS A 201 -14.95 -11.90 -6.52
N LYS A 202 -16.04 -12.67 -6.39
CA LYS A 202 -16.94 -12.68 -5.23
C LYS A 202 -16.83 -13.97 -4.39
#